data_AF-X1RI97-F1
#
_entry.id   AF-X1RI97-F1
#
_cell.length_a   1.000
_cell.length_b   1.000
_cell.length_c   1.000
_cell.angle_alpha   90.00
_cell.angle_beta   90.00
_cell.angle_gamma   90.00
#
_symmetry.space_group_name_H-M   'P 1'
#
loop_
_entity.id
_entity.type
_entity.pdbx_description
1 polymer ?
#
loop_
_entity_poly.entity_id
_entity_poly.type
_entity_poly.pdbx_seq_one_letter_code
_entity_poly.pdbx_strand_id
1 'polypeptide(L)'
;TLPLRPNPPGGFLRPIGCALFIRDFLKGDGPFDTPKIDPSRGSPQSEIFLHYKDTLRRQFALDTAVREEEKEAKREKRPISPERIEARAEFYLARIPYKLTAMRYHSFVVYFSNLVRLGWVEFTGEEEASAFQDNYPPGPPRRYFRLTDKGRGAAAREWSNPLMTLYSGRWGGEEAAREHLRELRRNRKYTKVKSR
;
A
#
# COMPACT_ATOMS: atom_id res chain seq x y z
N THR A 1 -0.64 6.19 -20.35
CA THR A 1 -1.76 5.75 -19.49
C THR A 1 -1.20 4.84 -18.42
N LEU A 2 -1.28 5.22 -17.13
CA LEU A 2 -0.90 4.32 -16.03
C LEU A 2 -1.81 3.08 -16.10
N PRO A 3 -1.26 1.85 -16.15
CA PRO A 3 -2.07 0.65 -16.25
C PRO A 3 -2.99 0.59 -15.02
N LEU A 4 -4.30 0.56 -15.26
CA LEU A 4 -5.31 0.34 -14.22
C LEU A 4 -5.04 -1.02 -13.59
N ARG A 5 -4.44 -1.03 -12.40
CA ARG A 5 -4.30 -2.26 -11.61
C ARG A 5 -5.71 -2.79 -11.33
N PRO A 6 -5.94 -4.11 -11.42
CA PRO A 6 -7.25 -4.69 -11.16
C PRO A 6 -7.72 -4.23 -9.77
N ASN A 7 -8.82 -3.49 -9.74
CA ASN A 7 -9.39 -2.99 -8.50
C ASN A 7 -10.16 -4.15 -7.85
N PRO A 8 -9.72 -4.70 -6.71
CA PRO A 8 -10.45 -5.78 -6.06
C PRO A 8 -11.85 -5.29 -5.67
N PRO A 9 -12.90 -6.10 -5.91
CA PRO A 9 -14.26 -5.72 -5.50
C PRO A 9 -14.31 -5.45 -4.00
N GLY A 10 -14.55 -4.20 -3.61
CA GLY A 10 -14.85 -3.82 -2.23
C GLY A 10 -13.69 -3.35 -1.35
N GLY A 11 -12.59 -2.84 -1.90
CA GLY A 11 -11.55 -2.10 -1.14
C GLY A 11 -11.80 -0.58 -1.09
N PHE A 12 -11.16 0.13 -0.15
CA PHE A 12 -11.02 1.60 -0.27
C PHE A 12 -10.22 1.89 -1.55
N LEU A 13 -10.69 2.83 -2.37
CA LEU A 13 -9.93 3.28 -3.54
C LEU A 13 -8.60 3.86 -3.05
N ARG A 14 -7.50 3.15 -3.28
CA ARG A 14 -6.15 3.67 -3.07
C ARG A 14 -5.47 3.79 -4.42
N PRO A 15 -4.62 4.81 -4.62
CA PRO A 15 -3.81 4.91 -5.84
C PRO A 15 -2.94 3.66 -6.05
N ILE A 16 -2.51 3.03 -4.94
CA ILE A 16 -1.64 1.86 -4.95
C ILE A 16 -2.18 0.78 -4.00
N GLY A 17 -2.31 -0.45 -4.50
CA GLY A 17 -2.60 -1.63 -3.70
C GLY A 17 -1.38 -2.10 -2.90
N CYS A 18 -1.52 -2.16 -1.56
CA CYS A 18 -0.45 -2.52 -0.62
C CYS A 18 0.25 -3.83 -0.98
N ALA A 19 -0.49 -4.92 -1.19
CA ALA A 19 0.09 -6.22 -1.51
C ALA A 19 0.76 -6.27 -2.88
N LEU A 20 0.20 -5.61 -3.89
CA LEU A 20 0.85 -5.51 -5.20
C LEU A 20 2.16 -4.73 -5.11
N PHE A 21 2.19 -3.63 -4.33
CA PHE A 21 3.43 -2.91 -4.07
C PHE A 21 4.47 -3.80 -3.38
N ILE A 22 4.10 -4.50 -2.30
CA ILE A 22 5.00 -5.40 -1.57
C ILE A 22 5.57 -6.47 -2.51
N ARG A 23 4.72 -7.09 -3.34
CA ARG A 23 5.15 -8.09 -4.31
C ARG A 23 6.17 -7.52 -5.29
N ASP A 24 5.85 -6.43 -5.97
CA ASP A 24 6.72 -5.85 -7.00
C ASP A 24 8.04 -5.35 -6.38
N PHE A 25 7.98 -4.78 -5.18
CA PHE A 25 9.16 -4.34 -4.42
C PHE A 25 10.06 -5.53 -4.06
N LEU A 26 9.49 -6.61 -3.50
CA LEU A 26 10.24 -7.81 -3.13
C LEU A 26 10.70 -8.66 -4.33
N LYS A 27 10.15 -8.43 -5.53
CA LYS A 27 10.68 -8.98 -6.78
C LYS A 27 11.93 -8.24 -7.26
N GLY A 28 12.26 -7.09 -6.66
CA GLY A 28 13.36 -6.24 -7.10
C GLY A 28 13.01 -5.31 -8.26
N ASP A 29 11.71 -5.17 -8.60
CA ASP A 29 11.28 -4.39 -9.77
C ASP A 29 11.45 -2.88 -9.56
N GLY A 30 11.50 -2.41 -8.31
CA GLY A 30 11.57 -0.99 -7.96
C GLY A 30 10.29 -0.22 -8.34
N PRO A 31 9.10 -0.63 -7.86
CA PRO A 31 7.83 -0.04 -8.28
C PRO A 31 7.72 1.44 -7.88
N PHE A 32 7.25 2.29 -8.80
CA PHE A 32 7.04 3.72 -8.56
C PHE A 32 8.33 4.45 -8.12
N ASP A 33 9.42 4.18 -8.83
CA ASP A 33 10.74 4.81 -8.63
C ASP A 33 11.35 4.56 -7.25
N THR A 34 10.93 3.47 -6.58
CA THR A 34 11.61 3.02 -5.36
C THR A 34 12.93 2.33 -5.73
N PRO A 35 13.92 2.32 -4.82
CA PRO A 35 15.16 1.58 -5.03
C PRO A 35 14.89 0.12 -5.41
N LYS A 36 15.68 -0.41 -6.34
CA LYS A 36 15.73 -1.84 -6.59
C LYS A 36 16.49 -2.50 -5.46
N ILE A 37 16.03 -3.67 -5.05
CA ILE A 37 16.66 -4.48 -4.00
C ILE A 37 17.07 -5.83 -4.58
N ASP A 38 17.98 -6.51 -3.89
CA ASP A 38 18.28 -7.92 -4.16
C ASP A 38 17.09 -8.79 -3.69
N PRO A 39 16.37 -9.49 -4.60
CA PRO A 39 15.22 -10.30 -4.24
C PRO A 39 15.56 -11.51 -3.36
N SER A 40 16.82 -11.96 -3.38
CA SER A 40 17.28 -13.12 -2.60
C SER A 40 17.49 -12.78 -1.13
N ARG A 41 18.01 -11.57 -0.87
CA ARG A 41 18.15 -10.96 0.46
C ARG A 41 16.82 -10.42 0.98
N GLY A 42 16.01 -9.85 0.09
CA GLY A 42 14.74 -9.25 0.45
C GLY A 42 14.91 -7.90 1.15
N SER A 43 13.96 -7.54 2.02
CA SER A 43 13.98 -6.25 2.72
C SER A 43 13.24 -6.31 4.07
N PRO A 44 13.63 -5.48 5.05
CA PRO A 44 12.90 -5.37 6.31
C PRO A 44 11.52 -4.74 6.14
N GLN A 45 10.56 -5.18 6.96
CA GLN A 45 9.19 -4.62 6.93
C GLN A 45 9.16 -3.10 7.10
N SER A 46 10.06 -2.54 7.90
CA SER A 46 10.16 -1.08 8.12
C SER A 46 10.53 -0.31 6.86
N GLU A 47 11.36 -0.90 5.99
CA GLU A 47 11.85 -0.28 4.77
C GLU A 47 10.84 -0.41 3.63
N ILE A 48 10.24 -1.59 3.48
CA ILE A 48 9.08 -1.79 2.58
C ILE A 48 7.97 -0.79 2.94
N PHE A 49 7.68 -0.63 4.23
CA PHE A 49 6.70 0.34 4.71
C PHE A 49 7.08 1.79 4.38
N LEU A 50 8.34 2.17 4.63
CA LEU A 50 8.86 3.52 4.35
C LEU A 50 8.61 3.88 2.88
N HIS A 51 9.05 3.01 1.96
CA HIS A 51 8.87 3.22 0.53
C HIS A 51 7.40 3.25 0.14
N TYR A 52 6.61 2.25 0.57
CA TYR A 52 5.18 2.23 0.28
C TYR A 52 4.46 3.50 0.74
N LYS A 53 4.79 3.98 1.93
CA LYS A 53 4.17 5.17 2.51
C LYS A 53 4.58 6.44 1.78
N ASP A 54 5.86 6.57 1.41
CA ASP A 54 6.30 7.70 0.60
C ASP A 54 5.66 7.68 -0.79
N THR A 55 5.56 6.51 -1.44
CA THR A 55 4.90 6.37 -2.72
C THR A 55 3.42 6.77 -2.64
N LEU A 56 2.70 6.31 -1.61
CA LEU A 56 1.32 6.76 -1.39
C LEU A 56 1.24 8.29 -1.29
N ARG A 57 2.14 8.92 -0.54
CA ARG A 57 2.19 10.37 -0.37
C ARG A 57 2.40 11.09 -1.71
N ARG A 58 3.33 10.62 -2.54
CA ARG A 58 3.59 11.15 -3.89
C ARG A 58 2.39 10.99 -4.81
N GLN A 59 1.75 9.83 -4.82
CA GLN A 59 0.56 9.59 -5.64
C GLN A 59 -0.62 10.44 -5.21
N PHE A 60 -0.83 10.65 -3.90
CA PHE A 60 -1.88 11.58 -3.43
C PHE A 60 -1.62 13.01 -3.89
N ALA A 61 -0.36 13.47 -3.86
CA ALA A 61 0.01 14.79 -4.34
C ALA A 61 -0.27 14.91 -5.85
N LEU A 62 0.16 13.92 -6.64
CA LEU A 62 -0.03 13.88 -8.09
C LEU A 62 -1.51 13.81 -8.47
N ASP A 63 -2.29 12.91 -7.88
CA ASP A 63 -3.73 12.78 -8.15
C ASP A 63 -4.48 14.07 -7.84
N THR A 64 -4.09 14.77 -6.77
CA THR A 64 -4.69 16.06 -6.41
C THR A 64 -4.33 17.14 -7.44
N ALA A 65 -3.05 17.23 -7.82
CA ALA A 65 -2.57 18.17 -8.82
C ALA A 65 -3.26 17.98 -10.19
N VAL A 66 -3.37 16.73 -10.65
CA VAL A 66 -4.06 16.38 -11.91
C VAL A 66 -5.52 16.82 -11.86
N ARG A 67 -6.26 16.47 -10.79
CA ARG A 67 -7.68 16.82 -10.67
C ARG A 67 -7.93 18.32 -10.65
N GLU A 68 -7.03 19.10 -10.06
CA GLU A 68 -7.17 20.55 -10.04
C GLU A 68 -6.82 21.17 -11.38
N GLU A 69 -5.74 20.71 -12.02
CA GLU A 69 -5.37 21.16 -13.35
C GLU A 69 -6.47 20.85 -14.37
N GLU A 70 -7.05 19.65 -14.34
CA GLU A 70 -8.19 19.29 -15.20
C GLU A 70 -9.38 20.24 -15.01
N LYS A 71 -9.70 20.60 -13.76
CA LYS A 71 -10.79 21.54 -13.44
C LYS A 71 -10.49 22.94 -13.96
N GLU A 72 -9.27 23.42 -13.76
CA GLU A 72 -8.89 24.77 -14.18
C GLU A 72 -8.73 24.89 -15.69
N ALA A 73 -8.09 23.92 -16.34
CA ALA A 73 -7.95 23.86 -17.79
C ALA A 73 -9.33 23.88 -18.47
N LYS A 74 -10.29 23.12 -17.92
CA LYS A 74 -11.69 23.15 -18.37
C LYS A 74 -12.35 24.52 -18.19
N ARG A 75 -12.14 25.18 -17.05
CA ARG A 75 -12.67 26.53 -16.77
C ARG A 75 -12.08 27.58 -17.71
N GLU A 76 -10.78 27.49 -17.98
CA GLU A 76 -10.00 28.43 -18.81
C GLU A 76 -10.05 28.09 -20.31
N LYS A 77 -10.71 26.99 -20.69
CA LYS A 77 -10.80 26.48 -22.07
C LYS A 77 -9.42 26.31 -22.74
N ARG A 78 -8.44 25.88 -21.96
CA ARG A 78 -7.06 25.64 -22.39
C ARG A 78 -6.73 24.14 -22.35
N PRO A 79 -5.70 23.69 -23.06
CA PRO A 79 -5.17 22.34 -22.86
C PRO A 79 -4.62 22.15 -21.43
N ILE A 80 -4.60 20.91 -20.98
CA ILE A 80 -3.95 20.49 -19.74
C ILE A 80 -2.43 20.68 -19.90
N SER A 81 -1.80 21.34 -18.92
CA SER A 81 -0.34 21.54 -18.91
C SER A 81 0.34 20.57 -17.96
N PRO A 82 1.22 19.68 -18.45
CA PRO A 82 2.03 18.80 -17.61
C PRO A 82 2.88 19.56 -16.59
N GLU A 83 3.46 20.69 -16.98
CA GLU A 83 4.35 21.51 -16.13
C GLU A 83 3.58 22.09 -14.93
N ARG A 84 2.32 22.47 -15.13
CA ARG A 84 1.44 22.92 -14.03
C ARG A 84 1.09 21.79 -13.07
N ILE A 85 0.94 20.56 -13.57
CA ILE A 85 0.69 19.38 -12.74
C ILE A 85 1.93 19.10 -11.88
N GLU A 86 3.12 19.11 -12.46
CA GLU A 86 4.38 18.87 -11.75
C GLU A 86 4.61 19.89 -10.64
N ALA A 87 4.52 21.19 -10.95
CA ALA A 87 4.69 22.26 -9.96
C ALA A 87 3.68 22.16 -8.81
N ARG A 88 2.42 21.79 -9.10
CA ARG A 88 1.39 21.56 -8.07
C ARG A 88 1.65 20.30 -7.26
N ALA A 89 2.09 19.22 -7.90
CA ALA A 89 2.41 17.98 -7.22
C ALA A 89 3.54 18.19 -6.21
N GLU A 90 4.59 18.93 -6.59
CA GLU A 90 5.67 19.35 -5.68
C GLU A 90 5.14 20.22 -4.53
N PHE A 91 4.30 21.22 -4.85
CA PHE A 91 3.67 22.08 -3.85
C PHE A 91 2.89 21.30 -2.80
N TYR A 92 2.09 20.31 -3.24
CA TYR A 92 1.33 19.43 -2.36
C TYR A 92 2.22 18.50 -1.57
N LEU A 93 3.19 17.87 -2.22
CA LEU A 93 4.10 16.91 -1.59
C LEU A 93 4.87 17.55 -0.42
N ALA A 94 5.28 18.81 -0.57
CA ALA A 94 5.95 19.58 0.48
C ALA A 94 5.05 19.88 1.70
N ARG A 95 3.72 19.90 1.51
CA ARG A 95 2.75 20.27 2.55
C ARG A 95 2.03 19.09 3.17
N ILE A 96 1.96 17.96 2.46
CA ILE A 96 1.32 16.75 2.95
C ILE A 96 2.19 16.13 4.06
N PRO A 97 1.72 16.12 5.32
CA PRO A 97 2.55 15.63 6.41
C PRO A 97 2.70 14.12 6.31
N TYR A 98 3.95 13.64 6.38
CA TYR A 98 4.26 12.21 6.36
C TYR A 98 3.51 11.42 7.45
N LYS A 99 3.39 11.98 8.66
CA LYS A 99 2.71 11.29 9.77
C LYS A 99 1.19 11.19 9.60
N LEU A 100 0.58 12.13 8.88
CA LEU A 100 -0.88 12.18 8.69
C LEU A 100 -1.37 11.40 7.46
N THR A 101 -0.47 10.99 6.57
CA THR A 101 -0.85 10.27 5.34
C THR A 101 -0.89 8.74 5.48
N ALA A 102 -2.07 8.23 5.15
CA ALA A 102 -2.38 7.02 4.37
C ALA A 102 -1.94 5.61 4.79
N MET A 103 -1.06 5.41 5.79
CA MET A 103 -0.88 4.09 6.41
C MET A 103 -0.14 4.20 7.76
N ARG A 104 -0.70 3.60 8.82
CA ARG A 104 0.01 3.43 10.11
C ARG A 104 0.89 2.19 10.03
N TYR A 105 2.06 2.23 10.67
CA TYR A 105 2.99 1.09 10.67
C TYR A 105 2.34 -0.18 11.24
N HIS A 106 1.61 -0.06 12.36
CA HIS A 106 0.87 -1.19 12.93
C HIS A 106 -0.10 -1.84 11.93
N SER A 107 -0.84 -1.05 11.15
CA SER A 107 -1.73 -1.56 10.11
C SER A 107 -0.97 -2.29 8.99
N PHE A 108 0.22 -1.80 8.66
CA PHE A 108 1.10 -2.46 7.70
C PHE A 108 1.61 -3.81 8.22
N VAL A 109 2.10 -3.88 9.46
CA VAL A 109 2.60 -5.12 10.07
C VAL A 109 1.49 -6.18 10.16
N VAL A 110 0.28 -5.80 10.61
CA VAL A 110 -0.88 -6.70 10.65
C VAL A 110 -1.21 -7.22 9.25
N TYR A 111 -1.21 -6.33 8.25
CA TYR A 111 -1.44 -6.73 6.86
C TYR A 111 -0.36 -7.67 6.33
N PHE A 112 0.91 -7.37 6.59
CA PHE A 112 2.06 -8.17 6.18
C PHE A 112 2.03 -9.58 6.80
N SER A 113 1.52 -9.72 8.03
CA SER A 113 1.34 -11.02 8.68
C SER A 113 0.43 -11.97 7.89
N ASN A 114 -0.54 -11.44 7.12
CA ASN A 114 -1.35 -12.27 6.24
C ASN A 114 -0.53 -12.85 5.08
N LEU A 115 0.44 -12.10 4.56
CA LEU A 115 1.34 -12.56 3.50
C LEU A 115 2.25 -13.69 4.01
N VAL A 116 2.72 -13.56 5.25
CA VAL A 116 3.49 -14.62 5.93
C VAL A 116 2.62 -15.87 6.11
N ARG A 117 1.38 -15.72 6.60
CA ARG A 117 0.43 -16.84 6.78
C ARG A 117 0.04 -17.53 5.47
N LEU A 118 -0.02 -16.78 4.37
CA LEU A 118 -0.21 -17.35 3.03
C LEU A 118 1.01 -18.11 2.53
N GLY A 119 2.16 -17.95 3.18
CA GLY A 119 3.45 -18.49 2.75
C GLY A 119 3.97 -17.81 1.49
N TRP A 120 3.55 -16.57 1.22
CA TRP A 120 4.01 -15.80 0.06
C TRP A 120 5.31 -15.06 0.31
N VAL A 121 5.55 -14.73 1.58
CA VAL A 121 6.81 -14.16 2.04
C VAL A 121 7.32 -14.97 3.22
N GLU A 122 8.63 -15.06 3.33
CA GLU A 122 9.31 -15.78 4.41
C GLU A 122 10.43 -14.93 5.00
N PHE A 123 10.75 -15.20 6.27
CA PHE A 123 11.92 -14.65 6.92
C PHE A 123 13.19 -15.27 6.32
N THR A 124 14.19 -14.47 6.00
CA THR A 124 15.41 -14.96 5.35
C THR A 124 16.41 -15.59 6.30
N GLY A 125 16.24 -15.43 7.61
CA GLY A 125 17.27 -15.75 8.61
C GLY A 125 18.14 -14.53 8.98
N GLU A 126 18.07 -13.45 8.20
CA GLU A 126 18.90 -12.26 8.39
C GLU A 126 18.21 -11.22 9.28
N GLU A 127 18.92 -10.78 10.32
CA GLU A 127 18.51 -9.70 11.22
C GLU A 127 19.56 -8.60 11.26
N GLU A 128 19.12 -7.35 11.35
CA GLU A 128 19.97 -6.19 11.61
C GLU A 128 19.47 -5.43 12.84
N ALA A 129 20.37 -4.74 13.54
CA ALA A 129 19.99 -3.85 14.63
C ALA A 129 19.01 -2.78 14.12
N SER A 130 17.95 -2.54 14.89
CA SER A 130 17.01 -1.46 14.58
C SER A 130 17.40 -0.18 15.32
N ALA A 131 17.14 0.99 14.72
CA ALA A 131 17.33 2.28 15.41
C ALA A 131 16.49 2.41 16.70
N PHE A 132 15.47 1.57 16.87
CA PHE A 132 14.72 1.48 18.13
C PHE A 132 15.56 0.86 19.25
N GLN A 133 16.46 -0.06 18.92
CA GLN A 133 17.36 -0.70 19.87
C GLN A 133 18.42 0.24 20.44
N ASP A 134 18.74 1.34 19.74
CA ASP A 134 19.65 2.39 20.26
C ASP A 134 19.13 3.00 21.58
N ASN A 135 17.81 3.08 21.74
CA ASN A 135 17.15 3.63 22.92
C ASN A 135 16.55 2.56 23.84
N TYR A 136 16.26 1.38 23.30
CA TYR A 136 15.69 0.25 24.03
C TYR A 136 16.30 -1.06 23.51
N PRO A 137 17.46 -1.50 24.05
CA PRO A 137 18.18 -2.68 23.55
C PRO A 137 17.36 -3.97 23.42
N PRO A 138 16.38 -4.27 24.32
CA PRO A 138 15.49 -5.43 24.17
C PRO A 138 14.46 -5.31 23.03
N GLY A 139 14.48 -4.20 22.29
CA GLY A 139 13.59 -3.93 21.17
C GLY A 139 13.79 -4.92 20.01
N PRO A 140 12.79 -5.06 19.13
CA PRO A 140 12.89 -6.00 18.02
C PRO A 140 13.92 -5.53 16.98
N PRO A 141 14.72 -6.45 16.40
CA PRO A 141 15.60 -6.15 15.28
C PRO A 141 14.81 -5.97 13.98
N ARG A 142 15.51 -5.49 12.95
CA ARG A 142 15.01 -5.46 11.57
C ARG A 142 15.17 -6.84 10.96
N ARG A 143 14.06 -7.54 10.75
CA ARG A 143 14.03 -8.86 10.08
C ARG A 143 13.83 -8.71 8.59
N TYR A 144 14.67 -9.36 7.80
CA TYR A 144 14.58 -9.39 6.34
C TYR A 144 13.55 -10.41 5.86
N PHE A 145 12.71 -10.01 4.91
CA PHE A 145 11.72 -10.87 4.29
C PHE A 145 11.88 -10.86 2.78
N ARG A 146 11.70 -12.03 2.16
CA ARG A 146 11.72 -12.20 0.69
C ARG A 146 10.47 -12.92 0.21
N LEU A 147 10.23 -12.88 -1.11
CA LEU A 147 9.20 -13.70 -1.73
C LEU A 147 9.62 -15.17 -1.77
N THR A 148 8.67 -16.05 -1.50
CA THR A 148 8.79 -17.49 -1.76
C THR A 148 8.39 -17.80 -3.20
N ASP A 149 8.64 -19.02 -3.68
CA ASP A 149 8.13 -19.47 -4.98
C ASP A 149 6.60 -19.47 -5.03
N LYS A 150 5.96 -19.82 -3.91
CA LYS A 150 4.49 -19.72 -3.77
C LYS A 150 4.01 -18.28 -3.94
N GLY A 151 4.71 -17.31 -3.35
CA GLY A 151 4.40 -15.89 -3.51
C GLY A 151 4.63 -15.39 -4.93
N ARG A 152 5.70 -15.84 -5.58
CA ARG A 152 6.01 -15.52 -6.99
C ARG A 152 4.95 -16.07 -7.95
N GLY A 153 4.46 -17.29 -7.70
CA GLY A 153 3.46 -17.97 -8.51
C GLY A 153 2.00 -17.57 -8.24
N ALA A 154 1.71 -16.90 -7.12
CA ALA A 154 0.35 -16.49 -6.79
C ALA A 154 -0.22 -15.46 -7.80
N ALA A 155 -1.50 -15.60 -8.12
CA ALA A 155 -2.14 -14.80 -9.16
C ALA A 155 -2.33 -13.34 -8.74
N ALA A 156 -2.37 -12.42 -9.70
CA ALA A 156 -2.59 -10.99 -9.43
C ALA A 156 -3.91 -10.73 -8.67
N ARG A 157 -4.96 -11.53 -8.93
CA ARG A 157 -6.24 -11.44 -8.19
C ARG A 157 -6.07 -11.76 -6.70
N GLU A 158 -5.23 -12.73 -6.37
CA GLU A 158 -4.99 -13.16 -4.99
C GLU A 158 -4.17 -12.10 -4.27
N TRP A 159 -3.10 -11.62 -4.91
CA TRP A 159 -2.31 -10.49 -4.43
C TRP A 159 -3.16 -9.21 -4.24
N SER A 160 -4.21 -9.00 -5.03
CA SER A 160 -5.09 -7.84 -4.85
C SER A 160 -5.88 -7.88 -3.54
N ASN A 161 -6.15 -9.08 -2.99
CA ASN A 161 -6.88 -9.24 -1.74
C ASN A 161 -6.38 -10.44 -0.91
N PRO A 162 -5.23 -10.30 -0.21
CA PRO A 162 -4.66 -11.38 0.58
C PRO A 162 -5.56 -11.84 1.73
N LEU A 163 -6.36 -10.94 2.31
CA LEU A 163 -7.30 -11.29 3.39
C LEU A 163 -8.37 -12.27 2.88
N MET A 164 -8.97 -11.99 1.72
CA MET A 164 -9.94 -12.89 1.11
C MET A 164 -9.30 -14.19 0.67
N THR A 165 -8.08 -14.12 0.13
CA THR A 165 -7.32 -15.32 -0.25
C THR A 165 -7.08 -16.23 0.96
N LEU A 166 -6.77 -15.66 2.13
CA LEU A 166 -6.47 -16.41 3.34
C LEU A 166 -7.72 -16.97 4.04
N TYR A 167 -8.85 -16.24 4.04
CA TYR A 167 -10.00 -16.56 4.88
C TYR A 167 -11.29 -16.95 4.16
N SER A 168 -11.36 -16.82 2.82
CA SER A 168 -12.59 -17.11 2.06
C SER A 168 -13.16 -18.50 2.36
N GLY A 169 -12.34 -19.55 2.41
CA GLY A 169 -12.80 -20.90 2.74
C GLY A 169 -13.43 -21.02 4.14
N ARG A 170 -12.88 -20.33 5.14
CA ARG A 170 -13.45 -20.27 6.50
C ARG A 170 -14.79 -19.54 6.54
N TRP A 171 -14.98 -18.59 5.63
CA TRP A 171 -16.16 -17.74 5.55
C TRP A 171 -17.22 -18.28 4.58
N GLY A 172 -17.16 -19.57 4.20
CA GLY A 172 -18.14 -20.20 3.32
C GLY A 172 -17.94 -19.88 1.83
N GLY A 173 -16.74 -19.45 1.43
CA GLY A 173 -16.40 -19.08 0.06
C GLY A 173 -16.24 -17.56 -0.12
N GLU A 174 -15.73 -17.16 -1.29
CA GLU A 174 -15.43 -15.75 -1.57
C GLU A 174 -16.69 -14.87 -1.61
N GLU A 175 -17.80 -15.41 -2.09
CA GLU A 175 -19.08 -14.71 -2.19
C GLU A 175 -19.71 -14.47 -0.81
N ALA A 176 -19.86 -15.51 0.00
CA ALA A 176 -20.37 -15.43 1.37
C ALA A 176 -19.51 -14.50 2.24
N ALA A 177 -18.17 -14.57 2.10
CA ALA A 177 -17.25 -13.65 2.74
C ALA A 177 -17.49 -12.18 2.36
N ARG A 178 -17.72 -11.90 1.07
CA ARG A 178 -17.99 -10.53 0.59
C ARG A 178 -19.32 -10.03 1.15
N GLU A 179 -20.34 -10.87 1.18
CA GLU A 179 -21.64 -10.54 1.75
C GLU A 179 -21.53 -10.24 3.25
N HIS A 180 -20.86 -11.11 4.02
CA HIS A 180 -20.61 -10.90 5.43
C HIS A 180 -19.88 -9.56 5.70
N LEU A 181 -18.84 -9.24 4.92
CA LEU A 181 -18.14 -7.96 5.03
C LEU A 181 -19.02 -6.76 4.63
N ARG A 182 -19.95 -6.92 3.68
CA ARG A 182 -20.93 -5.88 3.32
C ARG A 182 -21.91 -5.65 4.46
N GLU A 183 -22.39 -6.71 5.12
CA GLU A 183 -23.27 -6.62 6.29
C GLU A 183 -22.60 -5.90 7.46
N LEU A 184 -21.36 -6.27 7.81
CA LEU A 184 -20.60 -5.56 8.85
C LEU A 184 -20.43 -4.07 8.54
N ARG A 185 -20.27 -3.70 7.26
CA ARG A 185 -20.22 -2.29 6.82
C ARG A 185 -21.56 -1.59 6.94
N ARG A 186 -22.67 -2.24 6.58
CA ARG A 186 -24.03 -1.71 6.78
C ARG A 186 -24.32 -1.45 8.26
N ASN A 187 -23.84 -2.34 9.14
CA ASN A 187 -24.05 -2.25 10.58
C ASN A 187 -23.12 -1.24 11.28
N ARG A 188 -22.07 -0.74 10.60
CA ARG A 188 -21.23 0.32 11.14
C ARG A 188 -21.97 1.65 11.13
N LYS A 189 -22.38 2.08 12.33
CA LYS A 189 -22.83 3.46 12.57
C LYS A 189 -21.59 4.37 12.61
N TYR A 190 -21.35 5.12 11.54
CA TYR A 190 -20.40 6.23 11.58
C TYR A 190 -21.01 7.34 12.44
N THR A 191 -20.32 7.74 13.52
CA THR A 191 -20.66 8.96 14.24
C THR A 191 -20.45 10.13 13.28
N LYS A 192 -21.54 10.71 12.79
CA LYS A 192 -21.46 11.96 12.01
C LYS A 192 -20.91 13.03 12.96
N VAL A 193 -19.71 13.52 12.69
CA VAL A 193 -19.24 14.76 13.30
C VAL A 193 -20.21 15.85 12.82
N LYS A 194 -20.98 16.44 13.75
CA LYS A 194 -21.82 17.60 13.41
C LYS A 194 -20.89 18.66 12.82
N SER A 195 -21.23 19.16 11.62
CA SER A 195 -20.58 20.34 11.07
C SER A 195 -20.70 21.47 12.09
N ARG A 196 -19.57 22.06 12.48
CA ARG A 196 -19.53 23.33 13.22
C ARG A 196 -19.91 24.46 12.28
#